data_AF-A0A2S7IWJ8-F1
#
_entry.id   AF-A0A2S7IWJ8-F1
#
_cell.length_a   1.000
_cell.length_b   1.000
_cell.length_c   1.000
_cell.angle_alpha   90.00
_cell.angle_beta   90.00
_cell.angle_gamma   90.00
#
_symmetry.space_group_name_H-M   'P 1'
#
loop_
_entity.id
_entity.type
_entity.pdbx_description
1 polymer ?
#
loop_
_entity_poly.entity_id
_entity_poly.type
_entity_poly.pdbx_seq_one_letter_code
_entity_poly.pdbx_strand_id
1 'polypeptide(L)'
;MEKKKRRQKSCGEIALARARQARRQKKHPIQVGWTFIAALLSIRTPVTLPATPCRSAVDNDWPISDYERGYSTSRKLRLERYSEQPSMKRLMRDLRRPAAREDAMQFLLARIDDIDLRGWVIKQIRQDQINRLSTHVRPGLDDAFVIASWQVELDTENTVNNEVIDDTLRTLLPPRN
;
A
#
# COMPACT_ATOMS: atom_id res chain seq x y z
N MET A 1 -37.46 -10.10 14.50
CA MET A 1 -36.73 -9.22 13.56
C MET A 1 -36.88 -7.77 13.99
N GLU A 2 -35.87 -7.20 14.65
CA GLU A 2 -35.91 -5.81 15.13
C GLU A 2 -35.47 -4.83 14.02
N LYS A 3 -36.38 -3.94 13.63
CA LYS A 3 -36.09 -2.87 12.65
C LYS A 3 -35.35 -1.72 13.36
N LYS A 4 -34.02 -1.64 13.21
CA LYS A 4 -33.22 -0.52 13.72
C LYS A 4 -33.56 0.78 12.97
N LYS A 5 -34.17 1.74 13.67
CA LYS A 5 -34.45 3.10 13.16
C LYS A 5 -33.12 3.81 12.88
N ARG A 6 -32.85 4.14 11.61
CA ARG A 6 -31.70 4.96 11.20
C ARG A 6 -31.89 6.38 11.74
N ARG A 7 -31.05 6.79 12.69
CA ARG A 7 -31.03 8.16 13.23
C ARG A 7 -30.70 9.13 12.09
N GLN A 8 -31.65 10.03 11.76
CA GLN A 8 -31.41 11.16 10.87
C GLN A 8 -30.32 12.04 11.49
N LYS A 9 -29.18 12.15 10.80
CA LYS A 9 -28.13 13.09 11.18
C LYS A 9 -28.64 14.51 10.93
N SER A 10 -28.45 15.41 11.90
CA SER A 10 -28.95 16.78 11.79
C SER A 10 -28.29 17.50 10.61
N CYS A 11 -29.02 18.39 9.95
CA CYS A 11 -28.49 19.19 8.83
C CYS A 11 -27.19 19.92 9.20
N GLY A 12 -27.03 20.27 10.49
CA GLY A 12 -25.81 20.87 11.03
C GLY A 12 -24.59 19.96 10.92
N GLU A 13 -24.72 18.66 11.21
CA GLU A 13 -23.61 17.70 11.08
C GLU A 13 -23.17 17.53 9.62
N ILE A 14 -24.12 17.56 8.68
CA ILE A 14 -23.85 17.47 7.24
C ILE A 14 -23.11 18.73 6.76
N ALA A 15 -23.55 19.92 7.19
CA ALA A 15 -22.89 21.18 6.85
C ALA A 15 -21.46 21.23 7.41
N LEU A 16 -21.27 20.80 8.65
CA LEU A 16 -19.96 20.78 9.32
C LEU A 16 -19.01 19.75 8.68
N ALA A 17 -19.53 18.60 8.26
CA ALA A 17 -18.75 17.62 7.49
C ALA A 17 -18.32 18.18 6.13
N ARG A 18 -19.21 18.87 5.40
CA ARG A 18 -18.89 19.52 4.12
C ARG A 18 -17.86 20.65 4.28
N ALA A 19 -17.99 21.47 5.31
CA ALA A 19 -17.03 22.54 5.61
C ALA A 19 -15.61 21.98 5.92
N ARG A 20 -15.53 20.88 6.66
CA ARG A 20 -14.25 20.18 6.92
C ARG A 20 -13.67 19.56 5.65
N GLN A 21 -14.52 19.01 4.78
CA GLN A 21 -14.10 18.45 3.50
C GLN A 21 -13.57 19.52 2.55
N ALA A 22 -14.19 20.71 2.53
CA ALA A 22 -13.71 21.86 1.77
C ALA A 22 -12.34 22.36 2.27
N ARG A 23 -12.11 22.42 3.59
CA ARG A 23 -10.80 22.81 4.16
C ARG A 23 -9.67 21.81 3.88
N ARG A 24 -9.98 20.52 3.70
CA ARG A 24 -8.99 19.48 3.38
C ARG A 24 -8.62 19.46 1.89
N GLN A 25 -9.49 19.96 1.02
CA GLN A 25 -9.12 20.23 -0.36
C GLN A 25 -8.28 21.50 -0.40
N LYS A 26 -6.98 21.39 -0.06
CA LYS A 26 -5.96 22.39 -0.38
C LYS A 26 -5.77 22.44 -1.91
N LYS A 27 -6.81 22.85 -2.64
CA LYS A 27 -6.68 23.20 -4.05
C LYS A 27 -5.94 24.52 -4.08
N HIS A 28 -4.79 24.54 -4.75
CA HIS A 28 -4.02 25.76 -4.90
C HIS A 28 -4.92 26.83 -5.53
N PRO A 29 -4.91 28.08 -5.02
CA PRO A 29 -5.78 29.15 -5.52
C PRO A 29 -5.62 29.38 -7.04
N ILE A 30 -4.43 29.07 -7.56
CA ILE A 30 -4.10 29.11 -9.00
C ILE A 30 -4.94 28.10 -9.80
N GLN A 31 -5.16 26.88 -9.30
CA GLN A 31 -5.99 25.87 -9.99
C GLN A 31 -7.47 26.28 -10.02
N VAL A 32 -7.98 26.88 -8.95
CA VAL A 32 -9.36 27.39 -8.90
C VAL A 32 -9.53 28.55 -9.88
N GLY A 33 -8.56 29.48 -9.93
CA GLY A 33 -8.53 30.56 -10.90
C GLY A 33 -8.52 30.07 -12.35
N TRP A 34 -7.68 29.07 -12.67
CA TRP A 34 -7.62 28.46 -14.00
C TRP A 34 -8.93 27.78 -14.40
N THR A 35 -9.60 27.06 -13.49
CA THR A 35 -10.91 26.46 -13.79
C THR A 35 -11.99 27.51 -14.05
N PHE A 36 -11.93 28.65 -13.34
CA PHE A 36 -12.86 29.75 -13.53
C PHE A 36 -12.63 30.48 -14.86
N ILE A 37 -11.38 30.73 -15.23
CA ILE A 37 -11.02 31.32 -16.53
C ILE A 37 -11.41 30.38 -17.68
N ALA A 38 -11.15 29.07 -17.55
CA ALA A 38 -11.55 28.07 -18.54
C ALA A 38 -13.08 28.00 -18.71
N ALA A 39 -13.84 28.10 -17.61
CA ALA A 39 -15.29 28.15 -17.67
C ALA A 39 -15.80 29.43 -18.35
N LEU A 40 -15.21 30.59 -18.04
CA LEU A 40 -15.56 31.86 -18.70
C LEU A 40 -15.24 31.87 -20.19
N LEU A 41 -14.13 31.25 -20.60
CA LEU A 41 -13.77 31.10 -22.02
C LEU A 41 -14.65 30.07 -22.74
N SER A 42 -15.13 29.02 -22.05
CA SER A 42 -16.05 28.02 -22.62
C SER A 42 -17.46 28.57 -22.88
N ILE A 43 -17.87 29.65 -22.22
CA ILE A 43 -19.20 30.27 -22.41
C ILE A 43 -19.22 31.14 -23.68
N ARG A 44 -18.06 31.57 -24.20
CA ARG A 44 -17.97 32.50 -25.33
C ARG A 44 -17.89 31.88 -26.72
N THR A 45 -17.96 30.56 -26.84
CA THR A 45 -18.11 29.92 -28.15
C THR A 45 -19.55 29.46 -28.35
N PRO A 46 -20.40 30.19 -29.09
CA PRO A 46 -21.57 29.58 -29.69
C PRO A 46 -21.08 28.69 -30.83
N VAL A 47 -20.55 27.51 -30.50
CA VAL A 47 -20.39 26.47 -31.51
C VAL A 47 -21.78 25.90 -31.72
N THR A 48 -22.48 26.43 -32.72
CA THR A 48 -23.56 25.74 -33.41
C THR A 48 -22.99 24.43 -33.96
N LEU A 49 -22.98 23.39 -33.13
CA LEU A 49 -22.78 22.03 -33.60
C LEU A 49 -24.06 21.61 -34.33
N PRO A 50 -23.96 21.13 -35.58
CA PRO A 50 -25.13 20.61 -36.27
C PRO A 50 -25.65 19.41 -35.48
N ALA A 51 -26.97 19.36 -35.28
CA ALA A 51 -27.65 18.21 -34.72
C ALA A 51 -27.27 16.97 -35.53
N THR A 52 -26.48 16.08 -34.93
CA THR A 52 -26.26 14.74 -35.45
C THR A 52 -27.62 14.04 -35.49
N PRO A 53 -28.07 13.53 -36.66
CA PRO A 53 -29.30 12.76 -36.70
C PRO A 53 -29.12 11.50 -35.85
N CYS A 54 -30.13 11.19 -35.03
CA CYS A 54 -30.26 9.91 -34.35
C CYS A 54 -30.11 8.79 -35.39
N ARG A 55 -28.97 8.09 -35.38
CA ARG A 55 -28.78 6.89 -36.19
C ARG A 55 -29.73 5.80 -35.68
N SER A 56 -30.57 5.31 -36.58
CA SER A 56 -31.43 4.15 -36.41
C SER A 56 -30.63 2.92 -35.99
N ALA A 57 -31.10 2.24 -34.96
CA ALA A 57 -30.51 1.07 -34.32
C ALA A 57 -30.74 -0.24 -35.11
N VAL A 58 -30.40 -0.28 -36.40
CA VAL A 58 -30.68 -1.47 -37.24
C VAL A 58 -29.43 -2.09 -37.88
N ASP A 59 -28.24 -1.48 -37.79
CA ASP A 59 -27.09 -2.03 -38.52
C ASP A 59 -25.73 -1.72 -37.88
N ASN A 60 -25.55 -2.17 -36.65
CA ASN A 60 -24.28 -2.08 -35.95
C ASN A 60 -23.95 -3.44 -35.34
N ASP A 61 -23.64 -4.42 -36.19
CA ASP A 61 -22.92 -5.65 -35.84
C ASP A 61 -21.45 -5.34 -35.48
N TRP A 62 -21.22 -4.30 -34.68
CA TRP A 62 -19.92 -4.10 -34.07
C TRP A 62 -19.79 -5.12 -32.94
N PRO A 63 -18.69 -5.90 -32.88
CA PRO A 63 -18.47 -6.77 -31.76
C PRO A 63 -18.51 -5.93 -30.48
N ILE A 64 -19.33 -6.35 -29.52
CA ILE A 64 -19.48 -5.69 -28.21
C ILE A 64 -18.08 -5.40 -27.68
N SER A 65 -17.77 -4.11 -27.53
CA SER A 65 -16.44 -3.71 -27.07
C SER A 65 -16.22 -4.23 -25.66
N ASP A 66 -14.97 -4.59 -25.33
CA ASP A 66 -14.62 -5.09 -23.99
C ASP A 66 -15.04 -4.13 -22.87
N TYR A 67 -15.14 -2.83 -23.18
CA TYR A 67 -15.63 -1.81 -22.27
C TYR A 67 -17.10 -2.01 -21.87
N GLU A 68 -17.96 -2.41 -22.81
CA GLU A 68 -19.38 -2.70 -22.55
C GLU A 68 -19.58 -4.03 -21.79
N ARG A 69 -18.65 -4.98 -21.93
CA ARG A 69 -18.61 -6.20 -21.11
C ARG A 69 -18.09 -5.97 -19.68
N GLY A 70 -17.66 -4.76 -19.34
CA GLY A 70 -17.09 -4.42 -18.04
C GLY A 70 -15.62 -4.83 -17.88
N TYR A 71 -14.93 -5.22 -18.95
CA TYR A 71 -13.49 -5.43 -18.94
C TYR A 71 -12.78 -4.08 -19.13
N SER A 72 -12.27 -3.51 -18.04
CA SER A 72 -11.36 -2.37 -18.15
C SER A 72 -10.01 -2.86 -18.69
N THR A 73 -9.71 -2.58 -19.96
CA THR A 73 -8.37 -2.77 -20.55
C THR A 73 -7.32 -1.84 -19.97
N SER A 74 -7.74 -0.82 -19.20
CA SER A 74 -6.82 -0.08 -18.35
C SER A 74 -6.30 -1.04 -17.28
N ARG A 75 -5.05 -1.48 -17.47
CA ARG A 75 -4.25 -2.05 -16.40
C ARG A 75 -4.32 -1.02 -15.27
N LYS A 76 -5.16 -1.26 -14.25
CA LYS A 76 -5.28 -0.35 -13.11
C LYS A 76 -3.86 -0.14 -12.63
N LEU A 77 -3.32 1.06 -12.86
CA LEU A 77 -2.05 1.45 -12.28
C LEU A 77 -2.25 1.20 -10.79
N ARG A 78 -1.59 0.16 -10.27
CA ARG A 78 -1.51 -0.05 -8.83
C ARG A 78 -0.87 1.21 -8.35
N LEU A 79 -1.67 2.12 -7.79
CA LEU A 79 -1.18 3.36 -7.24
C LEU A 79 -0.11 2.94 -6.24
N GLU A 80 1.16 3.22 -6.55
CA GLU A 80 2.25 2.90 -5.63
C GLU A 80 1.91 3.60 -4.32
N ARG A 81 1.66 2.80 -3.27
CA ARG A 81 1.22 3.31 -1.96
C ARG A 81 2.27 4.25 -1.35
N TYR A 82 3.50 4.14 -1.84
CA TYR A 82 4.64 4.93 -1.45
C TYR A 82 5.12 5.71 -2.68
N SER A 83 4.85 7.01 -2.71
CA SER A 83 5.43 7.95 -3.69
C SER A 83 6.87 8.34 -3.34
N GLU A 84 7.26 8.11 -2.09
CA GLU A 84 8.56 8.39 -1.49
C GLU A 84 9.00 7.15 -0.71
N GLN A 85 10.30 6.98 -0.50
CA GLN A 85 10.85 5.86 0.27
C GLN A 85 10.27 5.88 1.70
N PRO A 86 9.46 4.88 2.11
CA PRO A 86 8.82 4.91 3.42
C PRO A 86 9.85 4.76 4.54
N SER A 87 9.61 5.32 5.73
CA SER A 87 10.51 5.04 6.87
C SER A 87 10.36 3.59 7.34
N MET A 88 11.42 3.03 7.95
CA MET A 88 11.40 1.67 8.50
C MET A 88 10.23 1.47 9.50
N LYS A 89 9.95 2.49 10.32
CA LYS A 89 8.80 2.50 11.24
C LYS A 89 7.46 2.38 10.52
N ARG A 90 7.30 3.05 9.38
CA ARG A 90 6.08 2.96 8.56
C ARG A 90 5.95 1.57 7.95
N LEU A 91 7.03 1.00 7.45
CA LEU A 91 7.05 -0.37 6.92
C LEU A 91 6.64 -1.39 8.00
N MET A 92 7.21 -1.33 9.20
CA MET A 92 6.83 -2.24 10.29
C MET A 92 5.34 -2.15 10.65
N ARG A 93 4.76 -0.94 10.59
CA ARG A 93 3.33 -0.74 10.83
C ARG A 93 2.48 -1.33 9.70
N ASP A 94 2.89 -1.13 8.46
CA ASP A 94 2.13 -1.57 7.29
C ASP A 94 2.27 -3.08 7.05
N LEU A 95 3.35 -3.73 7.50
CA LEU A 95 3.47 -5.19 7.54
C LEU A 95 2.40 -5.87 8.40
N ARG A 96 1.93 -5.21 9.46
CA ARG A 96 0.84 -5.72 10.33
C ARG A 96 -0.55 -5.58 9.68
N ARG A 97 -0.65 -4.91 8.53
CA ARG A 97 -1.92 -4.63 7.86
C ARG A 97 -2.07 -5.52 6.63
N PRO A 98 -3.07 -6.41 6.57
CA PRO A 98 -3.23 -7.34 5.45
C PRO A 98 -3.26 -6.64 4.08
N ALA A 99 -3.92 -5.48 4.00
CA ALA A 99 -4.07 -4.72 2.75
C ALA A 99 -2.81 -3.96 2.29
N ALA A 100 -1.76 -3.88 3.10
CA ALA A 100 -0.51 -3.18 2.79
C ALA A 100 0.74 -4.05 2.99
N ARG A 101 0.56 -5.29 3.48
CA ARG A 101 1.63 -6.20 3.86
C ARG A 101 2.54 -6.54 2.68
N GLU A 102 1.96 -6.86 1.52
CA GLU A 102 2.71 -7.26 0.34
C GLU A 102 3.60 -6.12 -0.17
N ASP A 103 3.03 -4.91 -0.31
CA ASP A 103 3.77 -3.72 -0.70
C ASP A 103 4.87 -3.41 0.32
N ALA A 104 4.55 -3.43 1.62
CA ALA A 104 5.52 -3.14 2.68
C ALA A 104 6.65 -4.19 2.72
N MET A 105 6.35 -5.45 2.44
CA MET A 105 7.34 -6.52 2.35
C MET A 105 8.29 -6.25 1.17
N GLN A 106 7.78 -5.98 -0.02
CA GLN A 106 8.62 -5.70 -1.19
C GLN A 106 9.57 -4.53 -0.95
N PHE A 107 9.06 -3.42 -0.40
CA PHE A 107 9.87 -2.24 -0.07
C PHE A 107 10.87 -2.48 1.07
N LEU A 108 10.58 -3.39 2.00
CA LEU A 108 11.53 -3.77 3.04
C LEU A 108 12.65 -4.63 2.46
N LEU A 109 12.30 -5.68 1.71
CA LEU A 109 13.27 -6.62 1.18
C LEU A 109 14.21 -5.95 0.16
N ALA A 110 13.70 -4.98 -0.61
CA ALA A 110 14.51 -4.19 -1.53
C ALA A 110 15.61 -3.35 -0.85
N ARG A 111 15.54 -3.14 0.47
CA ARG A 111 16.60 -2.43 1.24
C ARG A 111 17.66 -3.35 1.82
N ILE A 112 17.40 -4.65 1.80
CA ILE A 112 18.28 -5.65 2.39
C ILE A 112 19.03 -6.29 1.23
N ASP A 113 20.32 -6.01 1.15
CA ASP A 113 21.19 -6.56 0.09
C ASP A 113 21.62 -8.00 0.40
N ASP A 114 21.79 -8.34 1.69
CA ASP A 114 22.16 -9.68 2.14
C ASP A 114 21.02 -10.69 1.93
N ILE A 115 21.33 -11.78 1.24
CA ILE A 115 20.40 -12.85 0.87
C ILE A 115 19.96 -13.64 2.10
N ASP A 116 20.87 -13.93 3.03
CA ASP A 116 20.59 -14.73 4.22
C ASP A 116 19.71 -13.94 5.19
N LEU A 117 20.05 -12.65 5.39
CA LEU A 117 19.22 -11.74 6.17
C LEU A 117 17.84 -11.55 5.55
N ARG A 118 17.76 -11.42 4.22
CA ARG A 118 16.48 -11.34 3.50
C ARG A 118 15.65 -12.60 3.74
N GLY A 119 16.25 -13.79 3.65
CA GLY A 119 15.60 -15.07 3.94
C GLY A 119 15.09 -15.15 5.38
N TRP A 120 15.91 -14.73 6.34
CA TRP A 120 15.54 -14.66 7.75
C TRP A 120 14.36 -13.71 7.99
N VAL A 121 14.40 -12.49 7.47
CA VAL A 121 13.30 -11.51 7.60
C VAL A 121 12.01 -12.04 7.00
N ILE A 122 12.06 -12.71 5.84
CA ILE A 122 10.88 -13.37 5.25
C ILE A 122 10.30 -14.42 6.21
N LYS A 123 11.15 -15.25 6.83
CA LYS A 123 10.73 -16.27 7.80
C LYS A 123 10.04 -15.61 9.00
N GLN A 124 10.61 -14.53 9.54
CA GLN A 124 10.00 -13.76 10.64
C GLN A 124 8.62 -13.20 10.26
N ILE A 125 8.49 -12.62 9.06
CA ILE A 125 7.20 -12.09 8.58
C ILE A 125 6.18 -13.21 8.42
N ARG A 126 6.56 -14.37 7.85
CA ARG A 126 5.65 -15.52 7.66
C ARG A 126 5.17 -16.11 8.98
N GLN A 127 6.01 -16.11 10.00
CA GLN A 127 5.70 -16.57 11.35
C GLN A 127 4.95 -15.52 12.20
N ASP A 128 4.55 -14.39 11.59
CA ASP A 128 3.90 -13.25 12.24
C ASP A 128 4.71 -12.64 13.39
N GLN A 129 6.04 -12.84 13.37
CA GLN A 129 6.98 -12.30 14.37
C GLN A 129 7.42 -10.87 14.04
N ILE A 130 6.52 -10.05 13.49
CA ILE A 130 6.81 -8.64 13.13
C ILE A 130 7.20 -7.83 14.37
N ASN A 131 6.70 -8.20 15.54
CA ASN A 131 7.08 -7.56 16.80
C ASN A 131 8.58 -7.65 17.06
N ARG A 132 9.21 -8.78 16.76
CA ARG A 132 10.64 -9.01 16.92
C ARG A 132 11.47 -8.07 16.05
N LEU A 133 11.12 -7.98 14.76
CA LEU A 133 11.72 -7.02 13.83
C LEU A 133 11.56 -5.57 14.32
N SER A 134 10.38 -5.24 14.85
CA SER A 134 10.07 -3.88 15.28
C SER A 134 10.77 -3.43 16.56
N THR A 135 11.35 -4.33 17.35
CA THR A 135 12.09 -4.00 18.59
C THR A 135 13.25 -3.03 18.33
N HIS A 136 13.92 -3.22 17.20
CA HIS A 136 15.08 -2.43 16.81
C HIS A 136 14.73 -1.13 16.09
N VAL A 137 13.46 -0.97 15.69
CA VAL A 137 13.02 0.17 14.89
C VAL A 137 12.64 1.34 15.79
N ARG A 138 13.58 2.28 15.94
CA ARG A 138 13.39 3.52 16.71
C ARG A 138 13.21 4.73 15.78
N PRO A 139 12.43 5.75 16.19
CA PRO A 139 12.32 6.98 15.42
C PRO A 139 13.68 7.71 15.37
N GLY A 140 14.10 8.11 14.17
CA GLY A 140 15.36 8.84 13.96
C GLY A 140 16.62 7.96 13.89
N LEU A 141 16.46 6.63 13.97
CA LEU A 141 17.54 5.69 13.68
C LEU A 141 17.68 5.52 12.17
N ASP A 142 18.91 5.41 11.70
CA ASP A 142 19.20 5.12 10.29
C ASP A 142 18.82 3.67 9.94
N ASP A 143 18.37 3.46 8.71
CA ASP A 143 17.92 2.17 8.21
C ASP A 143 19.08 1.14 8.26
N ALA A 144 20.32 1.58 7.99
CA ALA A 144 21.50 0.73 8.05
C ALA A 144 21.75 0.17 9.46
N PHE A 145 21.52 0.97 10.51
CA PHE A 145 21.67 0.51 11.89
C PHE A 145 20.62 -0.55 12.25
N VAL A 146 19.38 -0.35 11.80
CA VAL A 146 18.31 -1.34 12.01
C VAL A 146 18.67 -2.66 11.32
N ILE A 147 19.12 -2.61 10.07
CA ILE A 147 19.53 -3.81 9.32
C ILE A 147 20.70 -4.51 10.02
N ALA A 148 21.71 -3.76 10.47
CA ALA A 148 22.84 -4.31 11.23
C ALA A 148 22.39 -4.99 12.54
N SER A 149 21.41 -4.42 13.26
CA SER A 149 20.89 -5.04 14.48
C SER A 149 20.17 -6.37 14.21
N TRP A 150 19.49 -6.50 13.07
CA TRP A 150 18.89 -7.76 12.65
C TRP A 150 19.94 -8.78 12.19
N GLN A 151 21.02 -8.31 11.58
CA GLN A 151 22.16 -9.18 11.24
C GLN A 151 22.75 -9.81 12.49
N VAL A 152 22.95 -9.03 13.56
CA VAL A 152 23.44 -9.55 14.84
C VAL A 152 22.49 -10.62 15.41
N GLU A 153 21.17 -10.42 15.32
CA GLU A 153 20.23 -11.47 15.75
C GLU A 153 20.35 -12.75 14.92
N LEU A 154 20.45 -12.63 13.59
CA LEU A 154 20.65 -13.78 12.71
C LEU A 154 21.94 -14.54 13.06
N ASP A 155 23.04 -13.81 13.27
CA ASP A 155 24.32 -14.40 13.63
C ASP A 155 24.24 -15.14 14.97
N THR A 156 23.56 -14.56 15.97
CA THR A 156 23.33 -15.23 17.26
C THR A 156 22.47 -16.49 17.16
N GLU A 157 21.45 -16.50 16.30
CA GLU A 157 20.65 -17.70 16.06
C GLU A 157 21.47 -18.80 15.37
N ASN A 158 22.32 -18.41 14.42
CA ASN A 158 23.18 -19.35 13.72
C ASN A 158 24.24 -19.96 14.66
N THR A 159 24.84 -19.18 15.56
CA THR A 159 25.79 -19.71 16.54
C THR A 159 25.11 -20.69 17.51
N VAL A 160 23.92 -20.36 18.02
CA VAL A 160 23.18 -21.24 18.94
C VAL A 160 22.77 -22.55 18.25
N ASN A 161 22.30 -22.49 17.01
CA ASN A 161 21.93 -23.69 16.26
C ASN A 161 23.13 -24.59 15.97
N ASN A 162 24.30 -23.99 15.67
CA ASN A 162 25.53 -24.75 15.42
C ASN A 162 26.05 -25.44 16.69
N GLU A 163 26.00 -24.78 17.84
CA GLU A 163 26.39 -25.38 19.13
C GLU A 163 25.46 -26.54 19.52
N VAL A 164 24.15 -26.38 19.33
CA VAL A 164 23.17 -27.45 19.63
C VAL A 164 23.39 -28.67 18.73
N ILE A 165 23.71 -28.47 17.45
CA ILE A 165 24.02 -29.57 16.53
C ILE A 165 25.31 -30.29 16.95
N ASP A 166 26.35 -29.54 17.32
CA ASP A 166 27.63 -30.14 17.74
C ASP A 166 27.48 -30.94 19.05
N ASP A 167 26.68 -30.45 20.00
CA ASP A 167 26.41 -31.14 21.28
C ASP A 167 25.54 -32.40 21.08
N THR A 168 24.57 -32.33 20.16
CA THR A 168 23.73 -33.50 19.79
C THR A 168 24.56 -34.57 19.08
N LEU A 169 25.50 -34.17 18.21
CA LEU A 169 26.40 -35.11 17.52
C LEU A 169 27.43 -35.74 18.47
N ARG A 170 27.92 -35.00 19.47
CA ARG A 170 28.79 -35.54 20.53
C ARG A 170 28.06 -36.52 21.45
N THR A 171 26.77 -36.33 21.67
CA THR A 171 25.94 -37.22 22.49
C THR A 171 25.59 -38.53 21.76
N LEU A 172 25.55 -38.52 20.42
CA LEU A 172 25.19 -39.68 19.60
C LEU A 172 26.39 -40.57 19.18
N LEU A 173 27.62 -40.14 19.40
CA LEU A 173 28.82 -40.95 19.17
C LEU A 173 29.30 -41.54 20.52
N PRO A 174 29.16 -42.85 20.77
CA PRO A 174 29.77 -43.45 21.95
C PRO A 174 31.29 -43.34 21.85
N PRO A 175 32.01 -43.24 22.97
CA PRO A 175 33.46 -43.20 22.97
C PRO A 175 33.99 -44.43 22.25
N ARG A 176 34.74 -44.20 21.18
CA ARG A 176 35.53 -45.23 20.50
C ARG A 176 36.67 -45.61 21.47
N ASN A 177 36.48 -46.72 22.19
CA ASN A 177 37.57 -47.44 22.85
C ASN A 177 38.43 -48.14 21.80
#